data_AF-A0A511QYC9-F1
#
_entry.id   AF-A0A511QYC9-F1
#
_cell.length_a   1.000
_cell.length_b   1.000
_cell.length_c   1.000
_cell.angle_alpha   90.00
_cell.angle_beta   90.00
_cell.angle_gamma   90.00
#
_symmetry.space_group_name_H-M   'P 1'
#
loop_
_entity.id
_entity.type
_entity.pdbx_description
1 polymer ?
#
loop_
_entity_poly.entity_id
_entity_poly.type
_entity_poly.pdbx_seq_one_letter_code
_entity_poly.pdbx_strand_id
1 'polypeptide(L)'
;MDAIIVATPYERVRYFGYLEALQRRPVTDAALNAVVERYRNKITFVVFTHSPYTVDQEVEQWVRAYGNARVQDEEGGTRQRSYLDEYKEATLEVGGKTYTAKPHVDGPYTDIFSVQGSRPQSRFLGLISYSFDLSELVRDGKVAGGGTLRFADSQGKAVYTEAVDLGKYF
;
A
#
# COMPACT_ATOMS: atom_id res chain seq x y z
N MET A 1 -7.07 9.78 3.44
CA MET A 1 -6.79 8.39 3.86
C MET A 1 -8.03 7.86 4.53
N ASP A 2 -8.48 6.69 4.12
CA ASP A 2 -9.74 6.11 4.59
C ASP A 2 -9.51 4.93 5.55
N ALA A 3 -8.46 4.14 5.31
CA ALA A 3 -8.07 3.04 6.20
C ALA A 3 -6.59 2.65 6.03
N ILE A 4 -6.02 2.07 7.08
CA ILE A 4 -4.72 1.37 7.05
C ILE A 4 -4.95 -0.08 7.45
N ILE A 5 -4.40 -1.01 6.68
CA ILE A 5 -4.35 -2.43 7.04
C ILE A 5 -2.89 -2.86 7.19
N VAL A 6 -2.59 -3.56 8.29
CA VAL A 6 -1.30 -4.19 8.55
C VAL A 6 -1.45 -5.69 8.29
N ALA A 7 -0.55 -6.27 7.48
CA ALA A 7 -0.62 -7.69 7.14
C ALA A 7 0.72 -8.42 7.27
N THR A 8 0.66 -9.62 7.84
CA THR A 8 1.70 -10.66 7.88
C THR A 8 1.85 -11.36 6.52
N PRO A 9 2.95 -12.12 6.32
CA PRO A 9 3.06 -13.06 5.20
C PRO A 9 1.92 -14.09 5.18
N TYR A 10 1.48 -14.58 6.34
CA TYR A 10 0.38 -15.53 6.43
C TYR A 10 -0.94 -14.95 5.90
N GLU A 11 -1.28 -13.72 6.28
CA GLU A 11 -2.47 -13.03 5.80
C GLU A 11 -2.40 -12.75 4.30
N ARG A 12 -1.19 -12.45 3.76
CA ARG A 12 -0.96 -12.30 2.32
C ARG A 12 -1.18 -13.61 1.57
N VAL A 13 -0.68 -14.72 2.10
CA VAL A 13 -0.86 -16.07 1.52
C VAL A 13 -2.33 -16.46 1.53
N ARG A 14 -3.03 -16.23 2.66
CA ARG A 14 -4.47 -16.49 2.78
C ARG A 14 -5.28 -15.68 1.78
N TYR A 15 -5.00 -14.39 1.64
CA TYR A 15 -5.68 -13.52 0.67
C TYR A 15 -5.39 -13.94 -0.78
N PHE A 16 -4.13 -14.26 -1.10
CA PHE A 16 -3.75 -14.79 -2.41
C PHE A 16 -4.51 -16.09 -2.74
N GLY A 17 -4.51 -17.07 -1.83
CA GLY A 17 -5.22 -18.33 -2.03
C GLY A 17 -6.73 -18.14 -2.22
N TYR A 18 -7.34 -17.20 -1.49
CA TYR A 18 -8.74 -16.83 -1.70
C TYR A 18 -9.00 -16.26 -3.10
N LEU A 19 -8.16 -15.33 -3.58
CA LEU A 19 -8.32 -14.74 -4.92
C LEU A 19 -8.15 -15.76 -6.04
N GLU A 20 -7.13 -16.62 -5.97
CA GLU A 20 -6.91 -17.67 -6.96
C GLU A 20 -8.09 -18.64 -7.00
N ALA A 21 -8.60 -19.05 -5.83
CA ALA A 21 -9.79 -19.90 -5.74
C ALA A 21 -11.04 -19.23 -6.34
N LEU A 22 -11.25 -17.94 -6.07
CA LEU A 22 -12.36 -17.17 -6.64
C LEU A 22 -12.26 -17.09 -8.17
N GLN A 23 -11.04 -16.94 -8.70
CA GLN A 23 -10.74 -16.93 -10.13
C GLN A 23 -10.74 -18.35 -10.75
N ARG A 24 -11.06 -19.38 -9.97
CA ARG A 24 -11.01 -20.81 -10.37
C ARG A 24 -9.64 -21.24 -10.90
N ARG A 25 -8.58 -20.59 -10.42
CA ARG A 25 -7.20 -20.98 -10.70
C ARG A 25 -6.74 -21.99 -9.66
N PRO A 26 -5.95 -23.01 -10.06
CA PRO A 26 -5.42 -23.97 -9.11
C PRO A 26 -4.42 -23.29 -8.18
N VAL A 27 -4.68 -23.38 -6.87
CA VAL A 27 -3.73 -22.96 -5.84
C VAL A 27 -2.66 -24.04 -5.73
N THR A 28 -1.42 -23.71 -6.07
CA THR A 28 -0.28 -24.65 -6.01
C THR A 28 0.65 -24.31 -4.84
N ASP A 29 1.29 -25.33 -4.27
CA ASP A 29 2.29 -25.13 -3.21
C ASP A 29 3.43 -24.23 -3.65
N ALA A 30 3.86 -24.34 -4.91
CA ALA A 30 4.89 -23.46 -5.48
C ALA A 30 4.46 -21.99 -5.48
N ALA A 31 3.21 -21.69 -5.84
CA ALA A 31 2.68 -20.33 -5.82
C ALA A 31 2.53 -19.80 -4.38
N LEU A 32 2.04 -20.61 -3.45
CA LEU A 32 1.94 -20.24 -2.04
C LEU A 32 3.32 -19.97 -1.44
N ASN A 33 4.30 -20.84 -1.70
CA ASN A 33 5.67 -20.66 -1.23
C ASN A 33 6.32 -19.41 -1.83
N ALA A 34 6.07 -19.10 -3.11
CA ALA A 34 6.56 -17.86 -3.72
C ALA A 34 5.99 -16.61 -3.00
N VAL A 35 4.73 -16.65 -2.56
CA VAL A 35 4.14 -15.55 -1.76
C VAL A 35 4.77 -15.49 -0.36
N VAL A 36 4.94 -16.63 0.31
CA VAL A 36 5.64 -16.70 1.60
C VAL A 36 7.03 -16.09 1.49
N GLU A 37 7.84 -16.53 0.53
CA GLU A 37 9.20 -16.03 0.36
C GLU A 37 9.24 -14.54 0.00
N ARG A 38 8.33 -14.08 -0.85
CA ARG A 38 8.24 -12.65 -1.23
C ARG A 38 8.04 -11.74 -0.02
N TYR A 39 7.22 -12.19 0.94
CA TYR A 39 6.85 -11.41 2.12
C TYR A 39 7.59 -11.84 3.39
N ARG A 40 8.46 -12.86 3.34
CA ARG A 40 9.23 -13.33 4.49
C ARG A 40 9.93 -12.16 5.18
N ASN A 41 9.81 -12.10 6.50
CA ASN A 41 10.38 -11.04 7.34
C ASN A 41 9.89 -9.62 7.02
N LYS A 42 8.81 -9.46 6.25
CA LYS A 42 8.26 -8.16 5.90
C LYS A 42 6.94 -7.92 6.60
N ILE A 43 6.76 -6.67 7.01
CA ILE A 43 5.45 -6.14 7.38
C ILE A 43 4.98 -5.21 6.28
N THR A 44 3.73 -5.37 5.85
CA THR A 44 3.17 -4.54 4.78
C THR A 44 1.98 -3.75 5.27
N PHE A 45 2.06 -2.43 5.10
CA PHE A 45 0.95 -1.51 5.32
C PHE A 45 0.26 -1.21 4.00
N VAL A 46 -1.06 -1.24 3.98
CA VAL A 46 -1.88 -0.83 2.83
C VAL A 46 -2.73 0.35 3.23
N VAL A 47 -2.56 1.43 2.49
CA VAL A 47 -3.29 2.69 2.64
C VAL A 47 -4.37 2.73 1.56
N PHE A 48 -5.61 2.89 1.98
CA PHE A 48 -6.74 3.15 1.10
C PHE A 48 -6.98 4.66 1.02
N THR A 49 -7.04 5.18 -0.19
CA THR A 49 -7.23 6.62 -0.41
C THR A 49 -8.16 6.88 -1.58
N HIS A 50 -9.25 7.59 -1.32
CA HIS A 50 -10.02 8.19 -2.41
C HIS A 50 -9.33 9.45 -2.95
N SER A 51 -9.46 9.68 -4.26
CA SER A 51 -9.07 10.95 -4.88
C SER A 51 -9.86 12.10 -4.25
N PRO A 52 -9.20 13.24 -3.96
CA PRO A 52 -9.91 14.44 -3.53
C PRO A 52 -10.72 15.08 -4.67
N TYR A 53 -10.51 14.65 -5.91
CA TYR A 53 -11.16 15.18 -7.10
C TYR A 53 -12.31 14.27 -7.59
N THR A 54 -13.19 14.81 -8.43
CA THR A 54 -14.25 14.03 -9.07
C THR A 54 -13.69 13.04 -10.11
N VAL A 55 -14.46 12.01 -10.46
CA VAL A 55 -14.05 11.02 -11.48
C VAL A 55 -13.69 11.70 -12.80
N ASP A 56 -14.50 12.66 -13.27
CA ASP A 56 -14.25 13.34 -14.55
C ASP A 56 -12.93 14.12 -14.55
N GLN A 57 -12.60 14.79 -13.43
CA GLN A 57 -11.35 15.53 -13.27
C GLN A 57 -10.12 14.61 -13.25
N GLU A 58 -10.26 13.42 -12.68
CA GLU A 58 -9.17 12.44 -12.60
C GLU A 58 -9.01 11.63 -13.88
N VAL A 59 -10.08 11.29 -14.60
CA VAL A 59 -9.96 10.61 -15.90
C VAL A 59 -9.09 11.44 -16.84
N GLU A 60 -9.29 12.77 -16.85
CA GLU A 60 -8.45 13.67 -17.65
C GLU A 60 -6.98 13.61 -17.23
N GLN A 61 -6.69 13.68 -15.93
CA GLN A 61 -5.31 13.62 -15.42
C GLN A 61 -4.67 12.25 -15.65
N TRP A 62 -5.41 11.16 -15.44
CA TRP A 62 -4.92 9.79 -15.60
C TRP A 62 -4.67 9.44 -17.07
N VAL A 63 -5.57 9.81 -17.99
CA VAL A 63 -5.34 9.62 -19.44
C VAL A 63 -4.12 10.42 -19.90
N ARG A 64 -3.90 11.61 -19.35
CA ARG A 64 -2.69 12.40 -19.66
C ARG A 64 -1.42 11.82 -19.01
N ALA A 65 -1.56 11.18 -17.84
CA ALA A 65 -0.47 10.58 -17.10
C ALA A 65 -0.04 9.19 -17.61
N TYR A 66 -1.00 8.40 -18.10
CA TYR A 66 -0.84 6.96 -18.37
C TYR A 66 -1.52 6.48 -19.67
N GLY A 67 -2.33 7.33 -20.32
CA GLY A 67 -3.21 6.97 -21.42
C GLY A 67 -2.56 6.84 -22.81
N ASN A 68 -1.23 6.97 -22.92
CA ASN A 68 -0.51 6.62 -24.13
C ASN A 68 0.61 5.63 -23.81
N ALA A 69 0.66 4.55 -24.59
CA ALA A 69 1.66 3.49 -24.49
C ALA A 69 3.07 4.07 -24.28
N ARG A 70 3.67 3.76 -23.12
CA ARG A 70 5.03 4.15 -22.70
C ARG A 70 5.25 5.67 -22.60
N VAL A 71 4.86 6.27 -21.49
CA VAL A 71 5.51 7.50 -21.03
C VAL A 71 6.96 7.15 -20.66
N GLN A 72 7.89 7.40 -21.60
CA GLN A 72 9.35 7.26 -21.42
C GLN A 72 9.96 8.47 -20.71
N ASP A 73 9.26 9.02 -19.73
CA ASP A 73 9.73 10.14 -18.93
C ASP A 73 10.03 9.60 -17.52
N GLU A 74 11.26 9.08 -17.34
CA GLU A 74 11.76 8.64 -16.03
C GLU A 74 11.94 9.81 -15.04
N GLU A 75 11.80 11.07 -15.48
CA GLU A 75 12.07 12.28 -14.70
C GLU A 75 10.88 13.26 -14.53
N GLY A 76 9.67 12.86 -14.95
CA GLY A 76 8.40 13.53 -14.62
C GLY A 76 8.27 15.01 -15.04
N GLY A 77 8.93 15.42 -16.13
CA GLY A 77 8.92 16.80 -16.62
C GLY A 77 7.66 17.19 -17.40
N THR A 78 7.00 16.22 -18.04
CA THR A 78 5.82 16.49 -18.90
C THR A 78 4.57 15.69 -18.52
N ARG A 79 4.72 14.69 -17.67
CA ARG A 79 3.61 13.90 -17.16
C ARG A 79 2.77 14.75 -16.18
N GLN A 80 1.48 14.95 -16.48
CA GLN A 80 0.56 15.49 -15.47
C GLN A 80 0.44 14.48 -14.33
N ARG A 81 0.67 14.92 -13.09
CA ARG A 81 0.71 14.07 -11.90
C ARG A 81 -0.72 13.69 -11.49
N SER A 82 -0.95 12.42 -11.18
CA SER A 82 -2.15 11.97 -10.46
C SER A 82 -1.98 12.20 -8.95
N TYR A 83 -3.07 12.26 -8.18
CA TYR A 83 -3.01 12.28 -6.71
C TYR A 83 -2.20 11.10 -6.11
N LEU A 84 -2.09 9.99 -6.85
CA LEU A 84 -1.29 8.83 -6.46
C LEU A 84 0.21 9.06 -6.57
N ASP A 85 0.66 9.93 -7.49
CA ASP A 85 2.07 10.29 -7.65
C ASP A 85 2.60 11.14 -6.48
N GLU A 86 1.70 11.64 -5.65
CA GLU A 86 2.08 12.45 -4.50
C GLU A 86 2.62 11.56 -3.35
N TYR A 87 2.34 10.26 -3.32
CA TYR A 87 2.80 9.35 -2.27
C TYR A 87 4.31 9.13 -2.35
N LYS A 88 5.00 9.36 -1.22
CA LYS A 88 6.45 9.24 -1.09
C LYS A 88 6.84 8.08 -0.17
N GLU A 89 8.14 7.93 0.04
CA GLU A 89 8.73 6.96 0.94
C GLU A 89 8.20 7.12 2.39
N ALA A 90 7.97 5.98 3.05
CA ALA A 90 7.50 5.90 4.44
C ALA A 90 8.58 5.37 5.38
N THR A 91 8.45 5.63 6.68
CA THR A 91 9.41 5.18 7.71
C THR A 91 8.74 4.31 8.78
N LEU A 92 9.46 3.33 9.30
CA LEU A 92 9.03 2.49 10.42
C LEU A 92 10.12 2.49 11.49
N GLU A 93 9.77 2.91 12.71
CA GLU A 93 10.68 2.88 13.86
C GLU A 93 10.34 1.68 14.73
N VAL A 94 11.28 0.74 14.87
CA VAL A 94 11.09 -0.41 15.76
C VAL A 94 12.42 -0.95 16.28
N GLY A 95 12.45 -1.35 17.55
CA GLY A 95 13.68 -1.84 18.20
C GLY A 95 14.82 -0.82 18.23
N GLY A 96 14.51 0.48 18.19
CA GLY A 96 15.50 1.57 18.12
C GLY A 96 16.15 1.76 16.74
N LYS A 97 15.63 1.10 15.70
CA LYS A 97 16.07 1.24 14.30
C LYS A 97 14.98 1.87 13.45
N THR A 98 15.39 2.54 12.37
CA THR A 98 14.51 3.13 11.37
C THR A 98 14.64 2.37 10.06
N TYR A 99 13.50 1.93 9.53
CA TYR A 99 13.36 1.26 8.24
C TYR A 99 12.65 2.20 7.27
N THR A 100 12.96 2.11 5.98
CA THR A 100 12.27 2.87 4.94
C THR A 100 11.63 1.96 3.89
N ALA A 101 10.53 2.42 3.28
CA ALA A 101 9.84 1.69 2.22
C ALA A 101 9.29 2.65 1.16
N LYS A 102 9.58 2.37 -0.11
CA LYS A 102 8.98 3.09 -1.24
C LYS A 102 7.52 2.66 -1.45
N PRO A 103 6.64 3.57 -1.90
CA PRO A 103 5.26 3.24 -2.18
C PRO A 103 5.17 2.33 -3.41
N HIS A 104 4.32 1.31 -3.32
CA HIS A 104 3.81 0.60 -4.48
C HIS A 104 2.34 0.96 -4.68
N VAL A 105 2.05 1.60 -5.81
CA VAL A 105 0.74 2.14 -6.16
C VAL A 105 -0.02 1.12 -7.00
N ASP A 106 -1.26 0.85 -6.61
CA ASP A 106 -2.22 0.07 -7.36
C ASP A 106 -3.55 0.83 -7.54
N GLY A 107 -4.18 0.68 -8.69
CA GLY A 107 -5.31 1.49 -9.16
C GLY A 107 -4.91 2.59 -10.17
N PRO A 108 -5.75 3.63 -10.34
CA PRO A 108 -6.97 3.92 -9.61
C PRO A 108 -8.16 3.02 -10.03
N TYR A 109 -8.98 2.64 -9.06
CA TYR A 109 -10.23 1.91 -9.25
C TYR A 109 -11.42 2.83 -9.07
N THR A 110 -12.51 2.64 -9.81
CA THR A 110 -13.74 3.42 -9.54
C THR A 110 -14.45 2.82 -8.33
N ASP A 111 -14.71 3.62 -7.31
CA ASP A 111 -15.47 3.20 -6.12
C ASP A 111 -16.60 4.20 -5.81
N ILE A 112 -17.66 3.70 -5.16
CA ILE A 112 -18.78 4.51 -4.68
C ILE A 112 -18.59 4.72 -3.18
N PHE A 113 -18.10 5.91 -2.84
CA PHE A 113 -17.81 6.29 -1.47
C PHE A 113 -18.94 7.13 -0.89
N SER A 114 -19.34 6.83 0.34
CA SER A 114 -20.33 7.62 1.09
C SER A 114 -19.68 8.18 2.36
N VAL A 115 -19.48 9.50 2.40
CA VAL A 115 -19.19 10.18 3.68
C VAL A 115 -20.50 10.21 4.47
N GLN A 116 -20.46 9.87 5.76
CA GLN A 116 -21.63 9.89 6.63
C GLN A 116 -22.37 11.24 6.53
N GLY A 117 -23.65 11.21 6.16
CA GLY A 117 -24.48 12.41 5.95
C GLY A 117 -24.43 13.02 4.55
N SER A 118 -23.64 12.47 3.62
CA SER A 118 -23.57 12.90 2.22
C SER A 118 -24.24 11.89 1.29
N ARG A 119 -24.69 12.35 0.11
CA ARG A 119 -25.10 11.42 -0.96
C ARG A 119 -23.88 10.60 -1.40
N PRO A 120 -24.05 9.32 -1.77
CA PRO A 120 -22.97 8.53 -2.36
C PRO A 120 -22.36 9.26 -3.55
N GLN A 121 -21.03 9.29 -3.63
CA GLN A 121 -20.29 9.89 -4.72
C GLN A 121 -19.30 8.88 -5.29
N SER A 122 -19.26 8.79 -6.61
CA SER A 122 -18.18 8.05 -7.26
C SER A 122 -16.88 8.83 -7.13
N ARG A 123 -15.83 8.13 -6.70
CA ARG A 123 -14.46 8.62 -6.58
C ARG A 123 -13.50 7.53 -7.03
N PHE A 124 -12.33 7.92 -7.50
CA PHE A 124 -11.26 6.95 -7.70
C PHE A 124 -10.67 6.55 -6.36
N LEU A 125 -10.47 5.25 -6.17
CA LEU A 125 -9.80 4.63 -5.04
C LEU A 125 -8.40 4.18 -5.47
N GLY A 126 -7.40 4.57 -4.68
CA GLY A 126 -6.03 4.11 -4.79
C GLY A 126 -5.65 3.23 -3.61
N LEU A 127 -4.83 2.23 -3.89
CA LEU A 127 -4.23 1.36 -2.88
C LEU A 127 -2.72 1.60 -2.89
N ILE A 128 -2.19 2.12 -1.79
CA ILE A 128 -0.75 2.38 -1.65
C ILE A 128 -0.19 1.40 -0.63
N SER A 129 0.81 0.62 -1.04
CA SER A 129 1.42 -0.37 -0.17
C SER A 129 2.88 -0.03 0.16
N TYR A 130 3.23 -0.19 1.43
CA TYR A 130 4.57 -0.01 1.97
C TYR A 130 5.02 -1.31 2.62
N SER A 131 6.06 -1.95 2.06
CA SER A 131 6.63 -3.19 2.61
C SER A 131 7.98 -2.90 3.25
N PHE A 132 8.09 -3.07 4.55
CA PHE A 132 9.34 -2.90 5.30
C PHE A 132 10.00 -4.25 5.52
N ASP A 133 11.30 -4.35 5.21
CA ASP A 133 12.10 -5.56 5.45
C ASP A 133 12.71 -5.52 6.85
N LEU A 134 12.26 -6.44 7.71
CA LEU A 134 12.68 -6.57 9.10
C LEU A 134 13.64 -7.74 9.31
N SER A 135 14.25 -8.28 8.24
CA SER A 135 15.16 -9.43 8.32
C SER A 135 16.28 -9.23 9.33
N GLU A 136 16.77 -8.00 9.49
CA GLU A 136 17.80 -7.68 10.47
C GLU A 136 17.30 -7.85 11.91
N LEU A 137 16.09 -7.38 12.24
CA LEU A 137 15.47 -7.57 13.56
C LEU A 137 15.18 -9.04 13.85
N VAL A 138 14.70 -9.77 12.84
CA VAL A 138 14.44 -11.21 12.94
C VAL A 138 15.73 -11.95 13.26
N ARG A 139 16.81 -11.66 12.52
CA ARG A 139 18.14 -12.26 12.77
C ARG A 139 18.67 -11.92 14.16
N ASP A 140 18.44 -10.71 14.64
CA ASP A 140 18.89 -10.25 15.96
C ASP A 140 18.01 -10.79 17.11
N GLY A 141 16.95 -11.56 16.82
CA GLY A 141 16.02 -12.11 17.81
C GLY A 141 15.12 -11.07 18.48
N LYS A 142 14.99 -9.88 17.88
CA LYS A 142 14.33 -8.69 18.47
C LYS A 142 12.95 -8.41 17.87
N VAL A 143 12.23 -9.46 17.49
CA VAL A 143 10.92 -9.33 16.81
C VAL A 143 9.74 -9.22 17.79
N ALA A 144 9.99 -9.47 19.08
CA ALA A 144 9.01 -9.28 20.14
C ALA A 144 9.04 -7.82 20.64
N GLY A 145 7.94 -7.10 20.50
CA GLY A 145 7.77 -5.75 21.06
C GLY A 145 6.87 -4.83 20.23
N GLY A 146 6.59 -3.66 20.79
CA GLY A 146 5.88 -2.59 20.09
C GLY A 146 6.80 -1.83 19.12
N GLY A 147 6.33 -1.61 17.90
CA GLY A 147 6.87 -0.67 16.93
C GLY A 147 5.95 0.53 16.76
N THR A 148 6.50 1.64 16.28
CA THR A 148 5.73 2.81 15.89
C THR A 148 5.94 3.05 14.41
N LEU A 149 4.90 2.79 13.61
CA LEU A 149 4.92 3.20 12.21
C LEU A 149 4.72 4.71 12.15
N ARG A 150 5.55 5.40 11.36
CA ARG A 150 5.37 6.81 11.04
C ARG A 150 5.47 7.01 9.55
N PHE A 151 4.37 7.33 8.91
CA PHE A 151 4.42 7.73 7.51
C PHE A 151 3.76 9.10 7.34
N ALA A 152 4.44 9.95 6.58
CA ALA A 152 3.83 11.16 6.06
C ALA A 152 3.00 10.75 4.84
N ASP A 153 1.74 11.17 4.81
CA ASP A 153 1.04 11.17 3.53
C ASP A 153 1.69 12.15 2.55
N SER A 154 1.27 12.01 1.31
CA SER A 154 1.71 12.78 0.18
C SER A 154 1.58 14.30 0.31
N GLN A 155 0.73 14.77 1.24
CA GLN A 155 0.50 16.20 1.48
C GLN A 155 1.43 16.76 2.57
N GLY A 156 2.29 15.92 3.17
CA GLY A 156 3.17 16.29 4.29
C GLY A 156 2.41 16.78 5.52
N LYS A 157 1.09 16.56 5.56
CA LYS A 157 0.16 17.22 6.47
C LYS A 157 -0.23 16.31 7.63
N ALA A 158 -0.18 15.00 7.43
CA ALA A 158 -0.44 14.03 8.48
C ALA A 158 0.74 13.05 8.60
N VAL A 159 1.43 13.15 9.74
CA VAL A 159 2.30 12.07 10.25
C VAL A 159 1.36 11.07 10.91
N TYR A 160 0.96 10.05 10.16
CA TYR A 160 0.19 8.96 10.74
C TYR A 160 1.12 8.14 11.60
N THR A 161 0.76 8.03 12.87
CA THR A 161 1.50 7.26 13.85
C THR A 161 0.62 6.10 14.26
N GLU A 162 1.03 4.88 13.92
CA GLU A 162 0.30 3.67 14.32
C GLU A 162 1.21 2.82 15.21
N ALA A 163 0.73 2.49 16.40
CA ALA A 163 1.41 1.55 17.27
C ALA A 163 1.11 0.14 16.76
N VAL A 164 2.15 -0.65 16.49
CA VAL A 164 2.04 -2.04 16.05
C VAL A 164 2.72 -2.93 17.07
N ASP A 165 2.08 -4.03 17.47
CA ASP A 165 2.72 -5.05 18.31
C ASP A 165 3.29 -6.14 17.41
N LEU A 166 4.59 -6.08 17.10
CA LEU A 166 5.23 -7.01 16.18
C LEU A 166 5.21 -8.46 16.67
N GLY A 167 5.05 -8.69 17.98
CA GLY A 167 4.89 -10.04 18.54
C GLY A 167 3.60 -10.74 18.11
N LYS A 168 2.66 -10.03 17.47
CA LYS A 168 1.46 -10.63 16.85
C LYS A 168 1.68 -11.06 15.40
N TYR A 169 2.80 -10.65 14.79
CA TYR A 169 3.03 -10.76 13.35
C TYR A 169 4.24 -11.66 13.01
N PHE A 170 5.06 -12.03 14.00
CA PHE A 170 6.25 -12.89 13.91
C PHE A 170 6.26 -13.89 15.06
#